data_AF-A0A414P8A6-F1
#
_entry.id   AF-A0A414P8A6-F1
#
_cell.length_a   1.000
_cell.length_b   1.000
_cell.length_c   1.000
_cell.angle_alpha   90.00
_cell.angle_beta   90.00
_cell.angle_gamma   90.00
#
_symmetry.space_group_name_H-M   'P 1'
#
loop_
_entity.id
_entity.type
_entity.pdbx_description
1 polymer ?
#
loop_
_entity_poly.entity_id
_entity_poly.type
_entity_poly.pdbx_seq_one_letter_code
_entity_poly.pdbx_strand_id
1 'polypeptide(L)' 'MEAAEIIKGLRDKTGMTRKAFSDHLGIPIRTVEDWEKGKRTPPEYIPRLIAYQLKYEELTGRTERLEKEDYL' A
#
# COMPACT_ATOMS: atom_id res chain seq x y z
N MET A 1 15.07 1.09 -10.23
CA MET A 1 13.97 1.95 -9.76
C MET A 1 14.19 2.20 -8.29
N GLU A 2 14.18 3.46 -7.87
CA GLU A 2 14.26 3.81 -6.44
C GLU A 2 13.07 3.22 -5.68
N ALA A 3 13.28 2.78 -4.44
CA ALA A 3 12.24 2.16 -3.63
C ALA A 3 11.01 3.07 -3.46
N ALA A 4 11.22 4.39 -3.48
CA ALA A 4 10.18 5.41 -3.49
C ALA A 4 9.19 5.26 -4.67
N GLU A 5 9.70 5.07 -5.88
CA GLU A 5 8.89 4.90 -7.10
C GLU A 5 8.09 3.60 -7.05
N ILE A 6 8.65 2.54 -6.47
CA ILE A 6 7.95 1.26 -6.33
C ILE A 6 6.79 1.39 -5.35
N ILE A 7 7.00 1.98 -4.18
CA ILE A 7 5.93 2.18 -3.18
C ILE A 7 4.83 3.07 -3.74
N LYS A 8 5.20 4.20 -4.35
CA LYS A 8 4.25 5.11 -4.99
C LYS A 8 3.45 4.41 -6.09
N GLY A 9 4.12 3.65 -6.96
CA GLY A 9 3.48 2.89 -8.02
C GLY A 9 2.54 1.80 -7.52
N LEU A 10 2.86 1.15 -6.40
CA LEU A 10 1.96 0.18 -5.75
C LEU A 10 0.70 0.88 -5.22
N ARG A 11 0.84 2.03 -4.53
CA ARG A 11 -0.32 2.80 -4.08
C ARG A 11 -1.16 3.28 -5.25
N ASP A 12 -0.55 3.88 -6.27
CA ASP A 12 -1.29 4.47 -7.38
C ASP A 12 -2.12 3.41 -8.15
N LYS A 13 -1.63 2.17 -8.25
CA LYS A 13 -2.39 1.03 -8.83
C LYS A 13 -3.66 0.67 -8.06
N THR A 14 -3.72 0.96 -6.76
CA THR A 14 -4.91 0.69 -5.94
C THR A 14 -5.96 1.81 -6.02
N GLY A 15 -5.60 2.99 -6.55
CA GLY A 15 -6.45 4.18 -6.48
C GLY A 15 -6.56 4.80 -5.08
N MET A 16 -5.87 4.25 -4.07
CA MET A 16 -5.94 4.74 -2.69
C MET A 16 -5.19 6.06 -2.49
N THR A 17 -5.77 6.92 -1.64
CA THR A 17 -5.03 8.05 -1.05
C THR A 17 -3.91 7.53 -0.14
N ARG A 18 -2.92 8.36 0.20
CA ARG A 18 -1.87 7.96 1.18
C ARG A 18 -2.45 7.54 2.53
N LYS A 19 -3.54 8.18 2.96
CA LYS A 19 -4.23 7.84 4.21
C LYS A 19 -4.86 6.45 4.11
N ALA A 20 -5.66 6.19 3.08
CA ALA A 20 -6.28 4.88 2.88
C ALA A 20 -5.23 3.76 2.73
N PHE A 21 -4.16 4.01 1.98
CA PHE A 21 -3.07 3.05 1.81
C PHE A 21 -2.31 2.78 3.12
N SER A 22 -2.10 3.82 3.92
CA SER A 22 -1.51 3.72 5.26
C SER A 22 -2.37 2.88 6.19
N ASP A 23 -3.66 3.18 6.26
CA ASP A 23 -4.63 2.47 7.09
C ASP A 23 -4.74 1.01 6.66
N HIS A 24 -4.80 0.76 5.34
CA HIS A 24 -4.88 -0.58 4.74
C HIS A 24 -3.65 -1.46 5.04
N LEU A 25 -2.44 -0.91 4.98
CA LEU A 25 -1.20 -1.65 5.28
C LEU A 25 -0.88 -1.70 6.78
N GLY A 26 -1.60 -0.95 7.63
CA GLY A 26 -1.25 -0.78 9.04
C GLY A 26 0.09 -0.06 9.26
N ILE A 27 0.54 0.75 8.29
CA ILE A 27 1.81 1.49 8.32
C ILE A 27 1.48 2.95 8.59
N PRO A 28 2.16 3.65 9.52
CA PRO A 28 1.88 5.07 9.76
C PRO A 28 2.00 5.93 8.50
N ILE A 29 1.06 6.86 8.30
CA ILE A 29 1.01 7.69 7.07
C ILE A 29 2.31 8.45 6.82
N ARG A 30 2.97 8.92 7.88
CA ARG A 30 4.28 9.60 7.77
C ARG A 30 5.38 8.68 7.23
N THR A 31 5.33 7.39 7.53
CA THR A 31 6.27 6.41 7.00
C THR A 31 6.07 6.22 5.50
N VAL A 32 4.81 6.11 5.04
CA VAL A 32 4.48 6.06 3.61
C VAL A 32 4.94 7.33 2.90
N GLU A 33 4.69 8.50 3.49
CA GLU A 33 5.15 9.77 2.92
C GLU A 33 6.68 9.88 2.85
N ASP A 34 7.39 9.48 3.91
CA ASP A 34 8.86 9.52 3.93
C ASP A 34 9.44 8.58 2.86
N TRP A 35 8.83 7.41 2.66
CA TRP A 35 9.23 6.47 1.60
C TRP A 35 8.98 7.03 0.20
N GLU A 36 7.77 7.53 -0.08
CA GLU A 36 7.45 8.09 -1.40
C GLU A 36 8.24 9.36 -1.73
N LYS A 37 8.62 10.15 -0.72
CA LYS A 37 9.47 11.34 -0.89
C LYS A 37 10.97 10.99 -0.96
N GLY A 38 11.34 9.73 -0.80
CA GLY A 38 12.74 9.29 -0.75
C GLY A 38 13.51 9.80 0.48
N LYS A 39 12.83 10.29 1.51
CA LYS A 39 13.46 10.72 2.78
C LYS A 39 13.98 9.53 3.58
N ARG A 40 13.33 8.37 3.44
CA ARG A 40 13.74 7.10 4.01
C ARG A 40 13.58 6.00 2.98
N THR A 41 14.52 5.06 2.99
CA THR A 41 14.42 3.85 2.18
C THR A 41 13.66 2.79 2.99
N PRO A 42 12.55 2.22 2.49
CA PRO A 42 11.93 1.08 3.12
C PRO A 42 12.92 -0.10 3.14
N PRO A 43 12.84 -1.01 4.14
CA PRO A 43 13.54 -2.28 4.06
C PRO A 43 13.25 -2.99 2.73
N GLU A 44 14.26 -3.64 2.15
CA GLU A 44 14.21 -4.20 0.79
C GLU A 44 13.04 -5.17 0.56
N TYR A 45 12.60 -5.87 1.61
CA TYR A 45 11.48 -6.81 1.54
C TYR A 45 10.10 -6.14 1.55
N ILE A 46 9.97 -4.89 1.99
CA ILE A 46 8.68 -4.22 2.17
C ILE A 46 7.93 -4.00 0.85
N PRO A 47 8.55 -3.44 -0.22
CA PRO A 47 7.85 -3.29 -1.50
C PRO A 47 7.34 -4.62 -2.04
N ARG A 48 8.10 -5.71 -1.82
CA ARG A 48 7.71 -7.07 -2.22
C ARG A 48 6.50 -7.56 -1.42
N LEU A 49 6.50 -7.40 -0.10
CA LEU A 49 5.38 -7.81 0.77
C LEU A 49 4.09 -7.05 0.44
N ILE A 50 4.18 -5.74 0.21
CA ILE A 50 3.03 -4.93 -0.21
C ILE A 50 2.49 -5.44 -1.55
N ALA A 51 3.36 -5.68 -2.53
CA ALA A 51 2.93 -6.23 -3.82
C ALA A 51 2.25 -7.60 -3.69
N TYR A 52 2.76 -8.48 -2.82
CA TYR A 52 2.13 -9.78 -2.55
C TYR A 52 0.77 -9.64 -1.89
N GLN A 53 0.63 -8.76 -0.91
CA GLN A 53 -0.64 -8.50 -0.24
C GLN A 53 -1.70 -8.02 -1.23
N LEU A 54 -1.38 -6.98 -2.01
CA LEU A 54 -2.30 -6.44 -3.01
C LEU A 54 -2.68 -7.49 -4.06
N LYS A 55 -1.72 -8.31 -4.51
CA LYS A 55 -2.00 -9.39 -5.47
C LYS A 55 -2.90 -10.47 -4.87
N TYR A 56 -2.70 -10.81 -3.61
CA TYR A 56 -3.52 -11.79 -2.91
C TYR A 56 -4.96 -11.29 -2.76
N GLU A 57 -5.15 -10.01 -2.44
CA GLU A 57 -6.48 -9.40 -2.31
C GLU A 57 -7.24 -9.36 -3.64
N GLU A 58 -6.54 -9.02 -4.74
CA GLU A 58 -7.06 -9.07 -6.11
C GLU A 58 -7.54 -10.49 -6.46
N LEU A 59 -6.73 -11.51 -6.19
CA LEU A 59 -7.05 -12.90 -6.51
C LEU A 59 -8.17 -13.50 -5.64
N THR A 60 -8.33 -13.02 -4.41
CA THR A 60 -9.31 -13.55 -3.45
C THR A 60 -10.63 -12.77 -3.40
N GLY A 61 -10.75 -11.71 -4.23
CA GLY A 61 -11.88 -10.79 -4.21
C GLY A 61 -12.08 -10.13 -2.84
N ARG A 62 -11.03 -10.05 -2.02
CA ARG A 62 -11.11 -9.45 -0.67
C ARG A 62 -11.32 -7.95 -0.73
N THR A 63 -10.86 -7.30 -1.79
CA THR A 63 -11.09 -5.87 -2.04
C THR A 63 -12.59 -5.52 -1.97
N GLU A 64 -13.48 -6.33 -2.55
CA GLU A 64 -14.92 -6.08 -2.53
C GLU A 64 -15.60 -6.42 -1.20
N ARG A 65 -14.99 -7.29 -0.37
CA ARG A 65 -15.55 -7.67 0.94
C ARG A 65 -15.30 -6.61 1.99
N LEU A 66 -14.11 -6.01 2.01
CA LEU A 66 -13.78 -4.93 2.95
C LEU A 66 -14.64 -3.68 2.70
N GLU A 67 -14.91 -3.34 1.43
CA GLU A 67 -15.82 -2.22 1.11
C GLU A 67 -17.26 -2.45 1.59
N LYS A 68 -17.71 -3.71 1.70
CA LYS A 68 -19.07 -4.03 2.19
C LYS A 68 -19.17 -4.07 3.71
N GLU A 69 -18.08 -4.38 4.41
CA GLU A 69 -18.05 -4.44 5.88
C GLU A 69 -18.03 -3.04 6.52
N ASP A 70 -17.46 -2.02 5.85
CA ASP A 70 -17.50 -0.61 6.32
C ASP A 70 -18.89 0.05 6.21
N TYR A 71 -19.86 -0.59 5.54
CA TYR A 71 -21.25 -0.12 5.40
C TYR A 71 -22.25 -0.83 6.34
N LEU A 72 -21.78 -1.72 7.22
CA LEU A 72 -22.58 -2.45 8.23
C LEU A 72 -22.23 -2.00 9.65
#